data_AF-A0A0H2RCL4-F1
#
_entry.id   AF-A0A0H2RCL4-F1
#
_cell.length_a   1.000
_cell.length_b   1.000
_cell.length_c   1.000
_cell.angle_alpha   90.00
_cell.angle_beta   90.00
_cell.angle_gamma   90.00
#
_symmetry.space_group_name_H-M   'P 1'
#
loop_
_entity.id
_entity.type
_entity.pdbx_description
1 polymer ?
#
loop_
_entity_poly.entity_id
_entity_poly.type
_entity_poly.pdbx_seq_one_letter_code
_entity_poly.pdbx_strand_id
1 'polypeptide(L)'
;MIAGDSKSDDPLSLCNARISVFFQHMPHLTNLVLSLGRFTAEVLDMTDLHFPALTSIDMTGDTAPLGLIRFVAGHSGILCLHLHFVRSAGGEPFLPQDLPKLRALKWKMNDSSIFMAFLGRLACTRRPHIDHLFVYNLLAISLLKHKSMPFCGQIRRLDLQLYDEKLIFKDEFCNSLRSFTALVELSITITSKNGRFRAQSIGNLLSFSQLDYLAAKILTVFLARILTRLQKLLIPKSHAP
;
A
#
# COMPACT_ATOMS: atom_id res chain seq x y z
N MET A 1 -36.04 -32.51 34.59
CA MET A 1 -34.87 -31.71 34.20
C MET A 1 -35.16 -31.12 32.84
N ILE A 2 -35.56 -29.85 32.80
CA ILE A 2 -35.69 -29.07 31.56
C ILE A 2 -34.41 -28.24 31.51
N ALA A 3 -33.47 -28.62 30.64
CA ALA A 3 -32.30 -27.80 30.35
C ALA A 3 -32.80 -26.57 29.59
N GLY A 4 -32.89 -25.44 30.30
CA GLY A 4 -33.19 -24.16 29.69
C GLY A 4 -31.98 -23.70 28.88
N ASP A 5 -32.09 -23.79 27.56
CA ASP A 5 -31.22 -23.10 26.61
C ASP A 5 -31.45 -21.59 26.76
N SER A 6 -30.83 -20.98 27.76
CA SER A 6 -30.66 -19.53 27.79
C SER A 6 -29.61 -19.19 26.73
N LYS A 7 -30.03 -19.04 25.47
CA LYS A 7 -29.27 -18.31 24.45
C LYS A 7 -29.01 -16.92 25.04
N SER A 8 -27.84 -16.73 25.64
CA SER A 8 -27.38 -15.40 25.97
C SER A 8 -27.20 -14.71 24.62
N ASP A 9 -28.09 -13.77 24.31
CA ASP A 9 -27.93 -12.88 23.17
C ASP A 9 -26.66 -12.06 23.40
N ASP A 10 -25.53 -12.58 22.92
CA ASP A 10 -24.26 -11.90 23.00
C ASP A 10 -24.41 -10.59 22.21
N PRO A 11 -24.31 -9.41 22.87
CA PRO A 11 -24.47 -8.13 22.21
C PRO A 11 -23.50 -7.93 21.04
N LEU A 12 -22.37 -8.64 21.02
CA LEU A 12 -21.43 -8.63 19.89
C LEU A 12 -21.99 -9.32 18.64
N SER A 13 -22.69 -10.45 18.82
CA SER A 13 -23.33 -11.20 17.73
C SER A 13 -24.40 -10.37 17.01
N LEU A 14 -25.18 -9.59 17.77
CA LEU A 14 -26.22 -8.72 17.21
C LEU A 14 -25.63 -7.56 16.38
N CYS A 15 -24.50 -6.99 16.82
CA CYS A 15 -23.78 -5.96 16.08
C CYS A 15 -23.22 -6.49 14.76
N ASN A 16 -22.63 -7.68 14.75
CA ASN A 16 -22.12 -8.32 13.53
C ASN A 16 -23.21 -8.52 12.50
N ALA A 17 -24.35 -9.09 12.91
CA ALA A 17 -25.48 -9.35 12.03
C ALA A 17 -25.98 -8.05 11.36
N ARG A 18 -26.06 -6.95 12.12
CA ARG A 18 -26.52 -5.65 11.59
C ARG A 18 -25.53 -5.06 10.58
N ILE A 19 -24.23 -5.16 10.84
CA ILE A 19 -23.20 -4.63 9.93
C ILE A 19 -23.22 -5.43 8.62
N SER A 20 -23.31 -6.76 8.68
CA SER A 20 -23.37 -7.60 7.49
C SER A 20 -24.60 -7.32 6.64
N VAL A 21 -25.78 -7.21 7.28
CA VAL A 21 -27.02 -6.84 6.59
C VAL A 21 -26.90 -5.46 5.94
N PHE A 22 -26.34 -4.47 6.63
CA PHE A 22 -26.13 -3.13 6.06
C PHE A 22 -25.30 -3.16 4.78
N PHE A 23 -24.22 -3.94 4.77
CA PHE A 23 -23.34 -4.06 3.61
C PHE A 23 -23.99 -4.78 2.41
N GLN A 24 -24.82 -5.80 2.65
CA GLN A 24 -25.49 -6.56 1.59
C GLN A 24 -26.42 -5.71 0.71
N HIS A 25 -26.86 -4.54 1.20
CA HIS A 25 -27.73 -3.62 0.46
C HIS A 25 -26.98 -2.65 -0.47
N MET A 26 -25.67 -2.82 -0.66
CA MET A 26 -24.83 -1.92 -1.46
C MET A 26 -24.18 -2.61 -2.68
N PRO A 27 -24.96 -3.13 -3.65
CA PRO A 27 -24.41 -3.90 -4.77
C PRO A 27 -23.51 -3.07 -5.70
N HIS A 28 -23.65 -1.75 -5.69
CA HIS A 28 -22.87 -0.81 -6.52
C HIS A 28 -21.68 -0.19 -5.77
N LEU A 29 -21.36 -0.65 -4.57
CA LEU A 29 -20.23 -0.12 -3.81
C LEU A 29 -18.91 -0.40 -4.54
N THR A 30 -18.27 0.65 -5.04
CA THR A 30 -16.99 0.56 -5.77
C THR A 30 -15.77 0.81 -4.89
N ASN A 31 -15.96 1.56 -3.81
CA ASN A 31 -14.91 1.98 -2.88
C ASN A 31 -15.36 1.70 -1.45
N LEU A 32 -14.60 0.91 -0.72
CA LEU A 32 -14.84 0.64 0.70
C LEU A 32 -13.73 1.29 1.53
N VAL A 33 -14.10 2.28 2.35
CA VAL A 33 -13.18 2.96 3.26
C VAL A 33 -13.64 2.74 4.70
N LEU A 34 -12.82 2.09 5.52
CA LEU A 34 -13.12 1.81 6.93
C LEU A 34 -11.97 2.23 7.86
N SER A 35 -12.34 2.85 8.98
CA SER A 35 -11.43 3.20 10.06
C SER A 35 -11.94 2.58 11.37
N LEU A 36 -11.34 1.47 11.75
CA LEU A 36 -11.74 0.59 12.85
C LEU A 36 -10.86 0.87 14.08
N GLY A 37 -11.12 1.97 14.77
CA GLY A 37 -10.44 2.30 16.03
C GLY A 37 -11.03 1.52 17.20
N ARG A 38 -10.19 0.90 18.05
CA ARG A 38 -10.61 0.15 19.25
C ARG A 38 -11.57 -1.02 19.00
N PHE A 39 -11.63 -1.55 17.78
CA PHE A 39 -12.39 -2.75 17.44
C PHE A 39 -11.62 -4.02 17.84
N THR A 40 -12.31 -4.99 18.43
CA THR A 40 -11.81 -6.38 18.52
C THR A 40 -12.11 -7.10 17.19
N ALA A 41 -11.25 -8.04 16.80
CA ALA A 41 -11.37 -8.76 15.52
C ALA A 41 -12.73 -9.47 15.35
N GLU A 42 -13.36 -9.85 16.46
CA GLU A 42 -14.61 -10.60 16.54
C GLU A 42 -15.85 -9.74 16.21
N VAL A 43 -15.73 -8.41 16.22
CA VAL A 43 -16.87 -7.48 16.00
C VAL A 43 -17.10 -7.21 14.49
N LEU A 44 -16.22 -7.68 13.61
CA LEU A 44 -16.45 -7.58 12.17
C LEU A 44 -15.97 -8.86 11.50
N ASP A 45 -16.93 -9.71 11.16
CA ASP A 45 -16.70 -10.87 10.30
C ASP A 45 -17.02 -10.50 8.85
N MET A 46 -15.99 -10.57 8.01
CA MET A 46 -16.08 -10.25 6.59
C MET A 46 -16.20 -11.49 5.70
N THR A 47 -16.27 -12.69 6.28
CA THR A 47 -16.18 -13.97 5.54
C THR A 47 -17.25 -14.09 4.45
N ASP A 48 -18.48 -13.64 4.73
CA ASP A 48 -19.63 -13.76 3.82
C ASP A 48 -19.99 -12.45 3.11
N LEU A 49 -19.14 -11.41 3.21
CA LEU A 49 -19.39 -10.15 2.53
C LEU A 49 -18.96 -10.22 1.06
N HIS A 50 -19.85 -9.80 0.16
CA HIS A 50 -19.57 -9.75 -1.27
C HIS A 50 -20.11 -8.47 -1.91
N PHE A 51 -19.23 -7.76 -2.62
CA PHE A 51 -19.51 -6.51 -3.32
C PHE A 51 -19.06 -6.64 -4.78
N PRO A 52 -19.97 -6.98 -5.71
CA PRO A 52 -19.60 -7.29 -7.09
C PRO A 52 -18.86 -6.15 -7.83
N ALA A 53 -19.15 -4.90 -7.47
CA ALA A 53 -18.57 -3.71 -8.10
C ALA A 53 -17.30 -3.19 -7.40
N LEU A 54 -16.82 -3.85 -6.34
CA LEU A 54 -15.74 -3.32 -5.51
C LEU A 54 -14.39 -3.35 -6.25
N THR A 55 -13.74 -2.18 -6.29
CA THR A 55 -12.46 -1.98 -6.99
C THR A 55 -11.38 -1.38 -6.09
N SER A 56 -11.77 -0.80 -4.95
CA SER A 56 -10.85 -0.13 -4.04
C SER A 56 -11.21 -0.41 -2.59
N ILE A 57 -10.21 -0.78 -1.80
CA ILE A 57 -10.33 -1.01 -0.36
C ILE A 57 -9.28 -0.17 0.35
N ASP A 58 -9.73 0.66 1.29
CA ASP A 58 -8.90 1.37 2.25
C ASP A 58 -9.38 1.05 3.67
N MET A 59 -8.62 0.23 4.40
CA MET A 59 -8.95 -0.12 5.77
C MET A 59 -7.79 0.17 6.71
N THR A 60 -8.13 0.82 7.80
CA THR A 60 -7.20 1.12 8.88
C THR A 60 -7.82 0.71 10.22
N GLY A 61 -7.01 0.25 11.17
CA GLY A 61 -7.50 -0.06 12.50
C GLY A 61 -6.45 -0.62 13.45
N ASP A 62 -6.86 -0.99 14.65
CA ASP A 62 -5.97 -1.63 15.63
C ASP A 62 -5.81 -3.12 15.32
N THR A 63 -6.91 -3.81 15.00
CA THR A 63 -6.90 -5.24 14.67
C THR A 63 -7.60 -5.48 13.34
N ALA A 64 -7.02 -6.32 12.48
CA ALA A 64 -7.66 -6.73 11.23
C ALA A 64 -8.98 -7.50 11.51
N PRO A 65 -10.06 -7.22 10.77
CA PRO A 65 -11.31 -7.99 10.84
C PRO A 65 -11.11 -9.48 10.56
N LEU A 66 -11.98 -10.31 11.15
CA LEU A 66 -12.04 -11.73 10.80
C LEU A 66 -12.45 -11.89 9.33
N GLY A 67 -11.82 -12.83 8.64
CA GLY A 67 -12.13 -13.10 7.23
C GLY A 67 -11.59 -12.05 6.24
N LEU A 68 -10.90 -10.98 6.68
CA LEU A 68 -10.42 -9.91 5.80
C LEU A 68 -9.66 -10.42 4.57
N ILE A 69 -8.76 -11.39 4.73
CA ILE A 69 -7.99 -11.93 3.60
C ILE A 69 -8.89 -12.66 2.61
N ARG A 70 -9.82 -13.50 3.09
CA ARG A 70 -10.80 -14.19 2.24
C ARG A 70 -11.72 -13.21 1.53
N PHE A 71 -12.18 -12.20 2.26
CA PHE A 71 -12.95 -11.10 1.72
C PHE A 71 -12.20 -10.44 0.56
N VAL A 72 -10.98 -9.95 0.78
CA VAL A 72 -10.20 -9.29 -0.27
C VAL A 72 -9.89 -10.25 -1.45
N ALA A 73 -9.55 -11.51 -1.18
CA ALA A 73 -9.28 -12.51 -2.21
C ALA A 73 -10.50 -12.88 -3.06
N GLY A 74 -11.71 -12.79 -2.48
CA GLY A 74 -12.98 -12.97 -3.20
C GLY A 74 -13.29 -11.87 -4.21
N HIS A 75 -12.52 -10.77 -4.24
CA HIS A 75 -12.76 -9.61 -5.09
C HIS A 75 -11.61 -9.42 -6.10
N SER A 76 -11.56 -10.30 -7.12
CA SER A 76 -10.56 -10.24 -8.19
C SER A 76 -10.56 -8.93 -9.02
N GLY A 77 -11.59 -8.10 -8.86
CA GLY A 77 -11.73 -6.76 -9.45
C GLY A 77 -10.93 -5.66 -8.77
N ILE A 78 -10.31 -5.91 -7.62
CA ILE A 78 -9.57 -4.90 -6.86
C ILE A 78 -8.39 -4.36 -7.66
N LEU A 79 -8.38 -3.04 -7.82
CA LEU A 79 -7.33 -2.24 -8.44
C LEU A 79 -6.47 -1.54 -7.38
N CYS A 80 -7.07 -1.15 -6.25
CA CYS A 80 -6.42 -0.37 -5.20
C CYS A 80 -6.59 -1.05 -3.84
N LEU A 81 -5.48 -1.30 -3.14
CA LEU A 81 -5.51 -1.91 -1.81
C LEU A 81 -4.66 -1.11 -0.82
N HIS A 82 -5.30 -0.65 0.24
CA HIS A 82 -4.68 -0.11 1.43
C HIS A 82 -5.20 -0.86 2.65
N LEU A 83 -4.32 -1.60 3.33
CA LEU A 83 -4.63 -2.25 4.59
C LEU A 83 -3.58 -1.83 5.62
N HIS A 84 -4.03 -1.44 6.80
CA HIS A 84 -3.15 -1.07 7.90
C HIS A 84 -3.76 -1.42 9.23
N PHE A 85 -3.12 -2.36 9.91
CA PHE A 85 -3.57 -2.82 11.21
C PHE A 85 -2.38 -2.95 12.16
N VAL A 86 -2.55 -2.58 13.43
CA VAL A 86 -1.49 -2.79 14.43
C VAL A 86 -1.29 -4.28 14.70
N ARG A 87 -2.37 -5.06 14.64
CA ARG A 87 -2.40 -6.50 14.87
C ARG A 87 -3.16 -7.20 13.75
N SER A 88 -2.68 -8.38 13.40
CA SER A 88 -3.42 -9.28 12.54
C SER A 88 -4.28 -10.24 13.35
N ALA A 89 -5.55 -10.41 12.97
CA ALA A 89 -6.29 -11.63 13.28
C ALA A 89 -5.64 -12.76 12.48
N GLY A 90 -5.09 -13.77 13.15
CA GLY A 90 -4.35 -14.87 12.51
C GLY A 90 -5.13 -15.44 11.32
N GLY A 91 -4.54 -15.33 10.13
CA GLY A 91 -5.17 -15.75 8.88
C GLY A 91 -4.11 -16.15 7.86
N GLU A 92 -4.52 -16.94 6.89
CA GLU A 92 -3.66 -17.30 5.77
C GLU A 92 -3.25 -16.03 5.02
N PRO A 93 -1.98 -15.90 4.59
CA PRO A 93 -1.58 -14.78 3.75
C PRO A 93 -2.22 -14.92 2.36
N PHE A 94 -2.44 -13.78 1.71
CA PHE A 94 -2.82 -13.73 0.30
C PHE A 94 -1.94 -14.62 -0.59
N LEU A 95 -2.59 -15.24 -1.57
CA LEU A 95 -1.94 -15.96 -2.65
C LEU A 95 -1.74 -15.03 -3.86
N PRO A 96 -0.73 -15.27 -4.71
CA PRO A 96 -0.45 -14.37 -5.83
C PRO A 96 -1.58 -14.21 -6.83
N GLN A 97 -2.42 -15.24 -6.99
CA GLN A 97 -3.57 -15.25 -7.87
C GLN A 97 -4.80 -14.50 -7.34
N ASP A 98 -4.83 -14.11 -6.07
CA ASP A 98 -6.01 -13.53 -5.42
C ASP A 98 -6.33 -12.12 -5.96
N LEU A 99 -5.30 -11.39 -6.39
CA LEU A 99 -5.40 -9.98 -6.76
C LEU A 99 -4.79 -9.71 -8.16
N PRO A 100 -5.34 -10.33 -9.23
CA PRO A 100 -4.72 -10.30 -10.55
C PRO A 100 -4.75 -8.92 -11.22
N LYS A 101 -5.66 -8.03 -10.79
CA LYS A 101 -5.84 -6.68 -11.35
C LYS A 101 -5.26 -5.57 -10.47
N LEU A 102 -4.58 -5.90 -9.37
CA LEU A 102 -4.04 -4.91 -8.44
C LEU A 102 -3.01 -4.01 -9.12
N ARG A 103 -3.21 -2.70 -9.03
CA ARG A 103 -2.36 -1.65 -9.63
C ARG A 103 -1.78 -0.70 -8.60
N ALA A 104 -2.57 -0.32 -7.60
CA ALA A 104 -2.16 0.59 -6.55
C ALA A 104 -2.10 -0.12 -5.20
N LEU A 105 -0.99 0.06 -4.50
CA LEU A 105 -0.74 -0.55 -3.22
C LEU A 105 -0.28 0.49 -2.22
N LYS A 106 -0.95 0.55 -1.08
CA LYS A 106 -0.61 1.43 0.02
C LYS A 106 -0.30 0.61 1.25
N TRP A 107 0.87 0.82 1.86
CA TRP A 107 1.27 0.11 3.07
C TRP A 107 1.97 1.02 4.07
N LYS A 108 1.95 0.61 5.34
CA LYS A 108 2.77 1.20 6.41
C LYS A 108 4.04 0.41 6.61
N MET A 109 5.19 1.08 6.74
CA MET A 109 6.48 0.39 6.78
C MET A 109 6.69 -0.50 8.01
N ASN A 110 6.08 -0.13 9.14
CA ASN A 110 6.28 -0.81 10.43
C ASN A 110 5.35 -2.01 10.62
N ASP A 111 4.50 -2.30 9.64
CA ASP A 111 3.63 -3.47 9.64
C ASP A 111 4.43 -4.66 9.09
N SER A 112 4.81 -5.61 9.96
CA SER A 112 5.96 -6.50 9.69
C SER A 112 5.63 -7.95 9.33
N SER A 113 4.42 -8.47 9.55
CA SER A 113 4.18 -9.91 9.34
C SER A 113 3.34 -10.25 8.10
N ILE A 114 2.08 -9.82 8.04
CA ILE A 114 1.14 -10.35 7.02
C ILE A 114 1.41 -9.76 5.64
N PHE A 115 1.54 -8.45 5.56
CA PHE A 115 1.76 -7.80 4.27
C PHE A 115 3.11 -8.18 3.66
N MET A 116 4.11 -8.39 4.51
CA MET A 116 5.42 -8.86 4.06
C MET A 116 5.39 -10.28 3.53
N ALA A 117 4.67 -11.18 4.19
CA ALA A 117 4.46 -12.54 3.70
C ALA A 117 3.75 -12.53 2.33
N PHE A 118 2.75 -11.66 2.15
CA PHE A 118 2.08 -11.47 0.88
C PHE A 118 3.02 -10.99 -0.23
N LEU A 119 3.76 -9.91 0.01
CA LEU A 119 4.68 -9.34 -1.00
C LEU A 119 5.80 -10.30 -1.38
N GLY A 120 6.32 -11.05 -0.41
CA GLY A 120 7.29 -12.11 -0.64
C GLY A 120 6.74 -13.18 -1.59
N ARG A 121 5.49 -13.62 -1.40
CA ARG A 121 4.84 -14.62 -2.26
C ARG A 121 4.52 -14.09 -3.64
N LEU A 122 4.09 -12.83 -3.77
CA LEU A 122 3.84 -12.18 -5.06
C LEU A 122 5.06 -12.15 -5.97
N ALA A 123 6.28 -12.20 -5.41
CA ALA A 123 7.50 -12.23 -6.19
C ALA A 123 7.69 -13.54 -6.98
N CYS A 124 7.05 -14.64 -6.55
CA CYS A 124 7.40 -16.01 -6.96
C CYS A 124 6.53 -16.60 -8.08
N THR A 125 5.27 -16.19 -8.25
CA THR A 125 4.40 -16.69 -9.33
C THR A 125 3.44 -15.59 -9.80
N ARG A 126 3.44 -15.28 -11.10
CA ARG A 126 2.58 -14.25 -11.75
C ARG A 126 2.49 -12.91 -10.98
N ARG A 127 3.46 -12.03 -11.22
CA ARG A 127 3.51 -10.71 -10.57
C ARG A 127 2.32 -9.84 -11.01
N PRO A 128 1.50 -9.32 -10.08
CA PRO A 128 0.50 -8.32 -10.42
C PRO A 128 1.20 -7.07 -10.94
N HIS A 129 0.55 -6.39 -11.88
CA HIS A 129 1.07 -5.15 -12.47
C HIS A 129 0.80 -3.96 -11.56
N ILE A 130 1.62 -3.83 -10.51
CA ILE A 130 1.58 -2.70 -9.58
C ILE A 130 2.34 -1.53 -10.22
N ASP A 131 1.64 -0.45 -10.53
CA ASP A 131 2.23 0.77 -11.09
C ASP A 131 2.29 1.92 -10.06
N HIS A 132 1.52 1.84 -8.98
CA HIS A 132 1.49 2.84 -7.91
C HIS A 132 1.78 2.22 -6.55
N LEU A 133 2.84 2.71 -5.90
CA LEU A 133 3.20 2.32 -4.54
C LEU A 133 3.15 3.54 -3.62
N PHE A 134 2.38 3.45 -2.53
CA PHE A 134 2.36 4.44 -1.46
C PHE A 134 2.92 3.80 -0.19
N VAL A 135 4.02 4.35 0.32
CA VAL A 135 4.68 3.91 1.54
C VAL A 135 4.62 5.01 2.57
N TYR A 136 4.01 4.75 3.72
CA TYR A 136 4.00 5.72 4.81
C TYR A 136 4.62 5.22 6.09
N ASN A 137 4.96 6.18 6.96
CA ASN A 137 5.77 5.97 8.14
C ASN A 137 7.11 5.30 7.77
N LEU A 138 7.78 5.79 6.73
CA LEU A 138 9.07 5.25 6.32
C LEU A 138 10.15 5.73 7.29
N LEU A 139 10.61 4.82 8.16
CA LEU A 139 11.64 5.08 9.18
C LEU A 139 13.07 4.97 8.64
N ALA A 140 13.29 4.15 7.62
CA ALA A 140 14.61 3.93 7.03
C ALA A 140 14.48 3.62 5.54
N ILE A 141 15.32 4.26 4.72
CA ILE A 141 15.30 4.09 3.26
C ILE A 141 15.74 2.67 2.86
N SER A 142 16.67 2.06 3.59
CA SER A 142 17.11 0.68 3.32
C SER A 142 15.94 -0.31 3.27
N LEU A 143 14.91 -0.09 4.10
CA LEU A 143 13.70 -0.90 4.11
C LEU A 143 12.89 -0.74 2.82
N LEU A 144 12.84 0.47 2.24
CA LEU A 144 12.10 0.73 0.99
C LEU A 144 12.62 -0.20 -0.10
N LYS A 145 13.94 -0.20 -0.31
CA LYS A 145 14.58 -1.04 -1.33
C LYS A 145 14.28 -2.53 -1.13
N HIS A 146 14.41 -3.02 0.11
CA HIS A 146 14.18 -4.44 0.41
C HIS A 146 12.71 -4.84 0.17
N LYS A 147 11.76 -4.04 0.62
CA LYS A 147 10.33 -4.36 0.52
C LYS A 147 9.76 -4.14 -0.88
N SER A 148 10.29 -3.19 -1.65
CA SER A 148 9.80 -2.89 -3.00
C SER A 148 10.50 -3.67 -4.11
N MET A 149 11.60 -4.38 -3.81
CA MET A 149 12.44 -5.07 -4.80
C MET A 149 11.66 -5.89 -5.84
N PRO A 150 10.58 -6.62 -5.49
CA PRO A 150 9.81 -7.39 -6.48
C PRO A 150 9.15 -6.52 -7.57
N PHE A 151 8.90 -5.25 -7.28
CA PHE A 151 8.06 -4.35 -8.08
C PHE A 151 8.81 -3.13 -8.64
N CYS A 152 10.05 -2.86 -8.21
CA CYS A 152 10.79 -1.67 -8.61
C CYS A 152 10.80 -1.40 -10.13
N GLY A 153 10.85 -2.45 -10.96
CA GLY A 153 10.86 -2.33 -12.41
C GLY A 153 9.53 -1.90 -13.06
N GLN A 154 8.42 -1.94 -12.32
CA GLN A 154 7.08 -1.60 -12.82
C GLN A 154 6.44 -0.38 -12.14
N ILE A 155 6.90 0.00 -10.94
CA ILE A 155 6.38 1.18 -10.24
C ILE A 155 6.62 2.44 -11.09
N ARG A 156 5.53 3.10 -11.48
CA ARG A 156 5.50 4.37 -12.20
C ARG A 156 5.27 5.54 -11.27
N ARG A 157 4.52 5.34 -10.17
CA ARG A 157 4.27 6.36 -9.16
C ARG A 157 4.70 5.85 -7.79
N LEU A 158 5.55 6.61 -7.11
CA LEU A 158 5.99 6.32 -5.75
C LEU A 158 5.64 7.49 -4.83
N ASP A 159 4.77 7.23 -3.87
CA ASP A 159 4.41 8.21 -2.84
C ASP A 159 5.04 7.79 -1.51
N LEU A 160 5.87 8.65 -0.92
CA LEU A 160 6.59 8.37 0.32
C LEU A 160 6.16 9.35 1.41
N GLN A 161 5.79 8.83 2.58
CA GLN A 161 5.59 9.66 3.78
C GLN A 161 6.66 9.34 4.83
N LEU A 162 7.44 10.36 5.19
CA LEU A 162 8.63 10.30 6.05
C LEU A 162 8.40 11.06 7.36
N TYR A 163 8.95 10.57 8.47
CA TYR A 163 8.98 11.32 9.73
C TYR A 163 10.20 12.22 9.89
N ASP A 164 11.29 11.90 9.20
CA ASP A 164 12.57 12.59 9.32
C ASP A 164 13.05 13.02 7.93
N GLU A 165 13.11 14.32 7.71
CA GLU A 165 13.61 14.93 6.47
C GLU A 165 15.06 14.55 6.18
N LYS A 166 15.87 14.26 7.22
CA LYS A 166 17.27 13.86 7.07
C LYS A 166 17.43 12.58 6.26
N LEU A 167 16.38 11.74 6.17
CA LEU A 167 16.39 10.53 5.37
C LEU A 167 16.49 10.81 3.87
N ILE A 168 15.99 11.95 3.39
CA ILE A 168 15.98 12.32 1.98
C ILE A 168 17.38 12.72 1.50
N PHE A 169 18.16 13.34 2.37
CA PHE A 169 19.48 13.88 2.03
C PHE A 169 20.61 12.85 2.03
N LYS A 170 20.32 11.58 2.37
CA LYS A 170 21.30 10.50 2.35
C LYS A 170 21.49 9.94 0.94
N ASP A 171 22.72 9.59 0.60
CA ASP A 171 23.02 8.93 -0.69
C ASP A 171 22.29 7.58 -0.82
N GLU A 172 21.97 6.94 0.30
CA GLU A 172 21.10 5.75 0.36
C GLU A 172 19.74 5.97 -0.30
N PHE A 173 19.15 7.16 -0.17
CA PHE A 173 17.88 7.53 -0.81
C PHE A 173 18.01 7.51 -2.33
N CYS A 174 18.99 8.24 -2.84
CA CYS A 174 19.29 8.27 -4.28
C CYS A 174 19.60 6.87 -4.82
N ASN A 175 20.40 6.09 -4.09
CA ASN A 175 20.75 4.72 -4.47
C ASN A 175 19.53 3.78 -4.46
N SER A 176 18.58 3.98 -3.55
CA SER A 176 17.34 3.21 -3.53
C SER A 176 16.44 3.57 -4.71
N LEU A 177 16.27 4.86 -5.00
CA LEU A 177 15.49 5.35 -6.15
C LEU A 177 16.03 4.84 -7.49
N ARG A 178 17.35 4.62 -7.63
CA ARG A 178 17.96 4.03 -8.83
C ARG A 178 17.36 2.69 -9.22
N SER A 179 16.87 1.91 -8.25
CA SER A 179 16.24 0.61 -8.49
C SER A 179 14.89 0.73 -9.22
N PHE A 180 14.19 1.87 -9.08
CA PHE A 180 12.87 2.10 -9.68
C PHE A 180 12.98 2.58 -11.13
N THR A 181 13.24 1.68 -12.07
CA THR A 181 13.57 2.01 -13.47
C THR A 181 12.39 2.51 -14.30
N ALA A 182 11.16 2.23 -13.87
CA ALA A 182 9.93 2.71 -14.50
C ALA A 182 9.34 3.98 -13.86
N LEU A 183 9.98 4.53 -12.82
CA LEU A 183 9.44 5.66 -12.06
C LEU A 183 9.26 6.91 -12.93
N VAL A 184 8.04 7.44 -12.92
CA VAL A 184 7.60 8.66 -13.62
C VAL A 184 7.26 9.75 -12.62
N GLU A 185 6.58 9.40 -11.53
CA GLU A 185 6.12 10.33 -10.50
C GLU A 185 6.67 9.93 -9.14
N LEU A 186 7.22 10.91 -8.41
CA LEU A 186 7.70 10.76 -7.04
C LEU A 186 7.07 11.85 -6.17
N SER A 187 6.27 11.45 -5.19
CA SER A 187 5.73 12.33 -4.17
C SER A 187 6.40 12.05 -2.83
N ILE A 188 6.80 13.09 -2.12
CA ILE A 188 7.40 12.97 -0.79
C ILE A 188 6.65 13.90 0.17
N THR A 189 6.08 13.31 1.22
CA THR A 189 5.41 14.02 2.31
C THR A 189 6.25 13.87 3.58
N ILE A 190 6.64 14.98 4.19
CA ILE A 190 7.37 14.97 5.47
C ILE A 190 6.38 15.32 6.59
N THR A 191 6.17 14.38 7.52
CA THR A 191 5.30 14.58 8.68
C THR A 191 6.12 14.89 9.93
N SER A 192 5.79 15.98 10.61
CA SER A 192 6.38 16.32 11.91
C SER A 192 5.82 15.41 13.01
N LYS A 193 6.67 15.02 13.98
CA LYS A 193 6.27 14.27 15.18
C LYS A 193 5.14 14.93 15.99
N ASN A 194 4.96 16.25 15.86
CA ASN A 194 3.99 17.00 16.65
C ASN A 194 2.55 16.96 16.10
N GLY A 195 2.24 16.06 15.15
CA GLY A 195 0.88 15.85 14.65
C GLY A 195 0.29 17.01 13.82
N ARG A 196 0.98 18.15 13.73
CA ARG A 196 0.64 19.21 12.79
C ARG A 196 1.04 18.77 11.40
N PHE A 197 0.06 18.21 10.67
CA PHE A 197 0.17 18.00 9.23
C PHE A 197 0.51 19.33 8.57
N ARG A 198 1.72 19.43 8.04
CA ARG A 198 1.98 20.34 6.94
C ARG A 198 2.08 19.44 5.71
N ALA A 199 1.00 19.34 4.94
CA ALA A 199 1.10 18.83 3.59
C ALA A 199 1.91 19.85 2.78
N GLN A 200 3.22 19.62 2.71
CA GLN A 200 4.14 20.51 2.02
C GLN A 200 4.38 19.89 0.65
N SER A 201 3.76 20.46 -0.37
CA SER A 201 4.32 20.35 -1.72
C SER A 201 5.76 20.87 -1.67
N ILE A 202 6.67 20.19 -2.37
CA ILE A 202 8.12 20.38 -2.34
C ILE A 202 8.57 21.86 -2.53
N GLY A 203 7.68 22.76 -2.98
CA GLY A 203 7.99 24.18 -3.18
C GLY A 203 8.32 25.03 -1.95
N ASN A 204 7.94 24.67 -0.71
CA ASN A 204 7.87 25.68 0.37
C ASN A 204 8.74 25.47 1.63
N LEU A 205 9.66 24.49 1.71
CA LEU A 205 10.33 24.22 3.01
C LEU A 205 11.80 23.88 3.05
N LEU A 206 12.54 24.15 1.99
CA LEU A 206 13.99 24.14 2.08
C LEU A 206 14.45 25.59 1.95
N SER A 207 15.53 25.96 2.65
CA SER A 207 16.29 27.12 2.18
C SER A 207 16.53 26.91 0.69
N PHE A 208 16.47 27.98 -0.14
CA PHE A 208 16.68 27.86 -1.59
C PHE A 208 17.83 26.88 -1.91
N SER A 209 18.93 26.98 -1.18
CA SER A 209 20.09 26.07 -1.30
C SER A 209 19.82 24.57 -1.10
N GLN A 210 18.98 24.15 -0.16
CA GLN A 210 18.65 22.75 0.06
C GLN A 210 17.60 22.25 -0.92
N LEU A 211 16.67 23.11 -1.35
CA LEU A 211 15.70 22.82 -2.40
C LEU A 211 16.40 22.67 -3.73
N ASP A 212 17.34 23.57 -4.03
CA ASP A 212 18.19 23.54 -5.20
C ASP A 212 19.12 22.33 -5.16
N TYR A 213 19.65 21.94 -4.00
CA TYR A 213 20.48 20.74 -3.89
C TYR A 213 19.67 19.45 -4.09
N LEU A 214 18.48 19.37 -3.47
CA LEU A 214 17.62 18.19 -3.59
C LEU A 214 17.02 18.12 -5.00
N ALA A 215 16.53 19.24 -5.52
CA ALA A 215 16.08 19.37 -6.90
C ALA A 215 17.24 19.04 -7.85
N ALA A 216 18.46 19.54 -7.64
CA ALA A 216 19.61 19.21 -8.48
C ALA A 216 19.98 17.73 -8.40
N LYS A 217 20.01 17.09 -7.22
CA LYS A 217 20.28 15.66 -7.10
C LYS A 217 19.18 14.81 -7.74
N ILE A 218 17.90 15.11 -7.47
CA ILE A 218 16.76 14.41 -8.05
C ILE A 218 16.72 14.63 -9.57
N LEU A 219 16.84 15.88 -10.02
CA LEU A 219 16.88 16.26 -11.42
C LEU A 219 18.07 15.63 -12.14
N THR A 220 19.25 15.53 -11.51
CA THR A 220 20.40 14.83 -12.09
C THR A 220 20.07 13.36 -12.33
N VAL A 221 19.42 12.69 -11.37
CA VAL A 221 18.99 11.29 -11.53
C VAL A 221 17.92 11.16 -12.62
N PHE A 222 16.96 12.07 -12.68
CA PHE A 222 15.90 12.07 -13.71
C PHE A 222 16.44 12.37 -15.11
N LEU A 223 17.28 13.39 -15.26
CA LEU A 223 17.93 13.77 -16.52
C LEU A 223 18.85 12.66 -17.02
N ALA A 224 19.69 12.07 -16.15
CA ALA A 224 20.52 10.92 -16.53
C ALA A 224 19.67 9.76 -17.07
N ARG A 225 18.48 9.53 -16.51
CA ARG A 225 17.54 8.52 -17.01
C ARG A 225 16.93 8.88 -18.36
N ILE A 226 16.49 10.13 -18.54
CA ILE A 226 15.94 10.61 -19.81
C ILE A 226 17.00 10.48 -20.91
N LEU A 227 18.23 10.94 -20.64
CA LEU A 227 19.37 10.82 -21.56
C LEU A 227 19.67 9.37 -21.92
N THR A 228 19.70 8.46 -20.95
CA THR A 228 19.92 7.03 -21.20
C THR A 228 18.83 6.42 -22.09
N ARG A 229 17.56 6.83 -21.93
CA ARG A 229 16.45 6.36 -22.78
C ARG A 229 16.54 6.95 -24.20
N LEU A 230 16.89 8.23 -24.34
CA LEU A 230 17.09 8.87 -25.64
C LEU A 230 18.26 8.24 -26.40
N GLN A 231 19.37 7.95 -25.74
CA GLN A 231 20.50 7.25 -26.37
C GLN A 231 20.10 5.87 -26.91
N LYS A 232 19.29 5.10 -26.18
CA LYS A 232 18.77 3.81 -26.66
C LYS A 232 17.84 3.91 -27.88
N LEU A 233 17.16 5.04 -28.04
CA LEU A 233 16.29 5.30 -29.20
C LEU A 233 17.08 5.81 -30.41
N LEU A 234 18.20 6.50 -30.16
CA LEU A 234 19.03 7.10 -31.20
C LEU A 234 20.09 6.15 -31.77
N ILE A 235 20.45 5.08 -31.07
CA ILE A 235 21.33 4.03 -31.62
C ILE A 235 20.51 3.23 -32.64
N PRO A 236 20.79 3.34 -33.95
CA PRO A 236 20.09 2.53 -34.94
C PRO A 236 20.37 1.06 -34.62
N LYS A 237 19.33 0.22 -34.56
CA LYS A 237 19.54 -1.21 -34.55
C LYS A 237 20.19 -1.58 -35.88
N SER A 238 21.52 -1.69 -35.91
CA SER A 238 22.20 -2.28 -37.06
C SER A 238 21.70 -3.71 -37.15
N HIS A 239 20.85 -3.98 -38.14
CA HIS A 239 20.48 -5.34 -38.50
C HIS A 239 21.77 -6.07 -38.86
N ALA A 240 22.19 -6.97 -37.96
CA ALA A 240 23.22 -7.93 -38.29
C ALA A 240 22.66 -8.87 -39.37
N PRO A 241 23.42 -9.16 -40.43
CA PRO A 241 23.00 -10.04 -41.53
C PRO A 241 22.78 -11.49 -41.07
#